data_AF-A0A950TVX1-F1
#
_entry.id   AF-A0A950TVX1-F1
#
_cell.length_a   1.000
_cell.length_b   1.000
_cell.length_c   1.000
_cell.angle_alpha   90.00
_cell.angle_beta   90.00
_cell.angle_gamma   90.00
#
_symmetry.space_group_name_H-M   'P 1'
#
loop_
_entity.id
_entity.type
_entity.pdbx_description
1 polymer ?
#
loop_
_entity_poly.entity_id
_entity_poly.type
_entity_poly.pdbx_seq_one_letter_code
_entity_poly.pdbx_strand_id
1 'polypeptide(L)' 'MQIVYTHTDEAPALATQSLLPILRAFLAPAGIEIELRDISLAGRILAQFPDRLDSDRRV' A
#
# COMPACT_ATOMS: atom_id res chain seq x y z
N MET A 1 5.07 0.61 17.49
CA MET A 1 3.68 0.95 17.10
C MET A 1 3.64 0.92 15.58
N GLN A 2 2.55 0.44 14.97
CA GLN A 2 2.46 0.25 13.52
C GLN A 2 1.24 0.96 12.96
N ILE A 3 1.45 1.82 11.97
CA ILE A 3 0.41 2.52 11.23
C ILE A 3 0.18 1.79 9.91
N VAL A 4 -1.07 1.43 9.63
CA VAL A 4 -1.47 0.95 8.31
C VAL A 4 -1.83 2.16 7.45
N TYR A 5 -1.13 2.33 6.34
CA TYR A 5 -1.41 3.35 5.34
C TYR A 5 -2.01 2.68 4.11
N THR A 6 -3.12 3.21 3.60
CA THR A 6 -3.85 2.60 2.48
C THR A 6 -3.30 3.10 1.15
N HIS A 7 -2.86 2.19 0.29
CA HIS A 7 -2.68 2.47 -1.13
C HIS A 7 -4.03 2.34 -1.82
N THR A 8 -4.47 3.43 -2.45
CA THR A 8 -5.81 3.58 -3.05
C THR A 8 -5.68 3.86 -4.54
N ASP A 9 -6.70 4.47 -5.14
CA ASP A 9 -6.77 4.74 -6.57
C ASP A 9 -6.55 6.23 -6.90
N GLU A 10 -6.48 6.54 -8.20
CA GLU A 10 -6.56 7.88 -8.80
C GLU A 10 -5.61 8.93 -8.17
N ALA A 11 -6.08 10.15 -7.93
CA ALA A 11 -5.26 11.23 -7.41
C ALA A 11 -4.62 10.93 -6.03
N PRO A 12 -5.32 10.29 -5.07
CA PRO A 12 -4.71 9.87 -3.80
C PRO A 12 -3.55 8.87 -3.94
N ALA A 13 -3.59 7.97 -4.92
CA ALA A 13 -2.49 7.06 -5.20
C ALA A 13 -1.23 7.82 -5.62
N LEU A 14 -1.38 8.81 -6.50
CA LEU A 14 -0.29 9.69 -6.93
C LEU A 14 0.27 10.51 -5.76
N ALA A 15 -0.60 11.08 -4.91
CA ALA A 15 -0.19 11.83 -3.74
C ALA A 15 0.60 10.96 -2.74
N THR A 16 0.22 9.70 -2.59
CA THR A 16 0.91 8.73 -1.71
C THR A 16 2.36 8.49 -2.14
N GLN A 17 2.65 8.46 -3.44
CA GLN A 17 4.03 8.29 -3.94
C GLN A 17 4.96 9.43 -3.50
N SER A 18 4.42 10.64 -3.35
CA SER A 18 5.16 11.81 -2.84
C SER A 18 5.22 11.84 -1.32
N LEU A 19 4.10 11.63 -0.64
CA LEU A 19 3.97 11.87 0.81
C LEU A 19 4.48 10.71 1.67
N LEU A 20 4.30 9.45 1.25
CA LEU A 20 4.65 8.27 2.06
C LEU A 20 6.15 8.21 2.44
N PRO A 21 7.11 8.50 1.55
CA PRO A 21 8.53 8.54 1.92
C PRO A 21 8.83 9.56 3.02
N ILE A 22 8.16 10.72 2.98
CA ILE A 22 8.32 11.80 3.96
C ILE A 22 7.81 11.35 5.33
N LEU A 23 6.61 10.76 5.38
CA LEU A 23 6.02 10.24 6.61
C LEU A 23 6.91 9.17 7.25
N ARG A 24 7.43 8.24 6.45
CA ARG A 24 8.34 7.19 6.95
C ARG A 24 9.60 7.78 7.56
N ALA A 25 10.25 8.73 6.88
CA ALA A 25 11.47 9.37 7.39
C ALA A 25 11.20 10.16 8.69
N PHE A 26 10.06 10.85 8.77
CA PHE A 26 9.71 11.67 9.93
C PHE A 26 9.35 10.83 11.17
N LEU A 27 8.73 9.67 10.97
CA LEU A 27 8.23 8.82 12.06
C LEU A 27 9.23 7.75 12.53
N ALA A 28 10.23 7.41 11.71
CA ALA A 28 11.26 6.44 12.05
C ALA A 28 12.00 6.72 13.40
N PRO A 29 12.39 7.97 13.73
CA PRO A 29 13.04 8.26 15.03
C PRO A 29 12.15 7.98 16.25
N ALA A 30 10.83 7.95 16.07
CA ALA A 30 9.87 7.62 17.12
C ALA A 30 9.60 6.11 17.23
N GLY A 31 10.25 5.27 16.42
CA GLY A 31 10.01 3.83 16.38
C GLY A 31 8.60 3.47 15.89
N ILE A 32 8.03 4.31 15.02
CA ILE A 32 6.72 4.10 14.40
C ILE A 32 6.92 3.66 12.96
N GLU A 33 6.48 2.44 12.67
CA GLU A 33 6.54 1.86 11.33
C GLU A 33 5.27 2.16 10.54
N ILE A 34 5.41 2.43 9.23
CA ILE A 34 4.27 2.59 8.31
C ILE A 34 4.25 1.45 7.31
N GLU A 35 3.23 0.62 7.43
CA GLU A 35 2.95 -0.48 6.54
C GLU A 35 1.92 -0.08 5.47
N LEU A 36 2.27 -0.30 4.21
CA LEU A 36 1.36 -0.01 3.10
C LEU A 36 0.44 -1.22 2.86
N ARG A 37 -0.87 -0.99 2.75
CA ARG A 37 -1.87 -1.99 2.38
C ARG A 37 -2.59 -1.56 1.11
N ASP A 38 -2.52 -2.39 0.08
CA ASP A 38 -3.23 -2.12 -1.16
C ASP A 38 -4.72 -2.45 -1.04
N ILE A 39 -5.55 -1.41 -1.17
CA ILE A 39 -7.01 -1.52 -1.25
C ILE A 39 -7.55 -0.93 -2.56
N SER A 40 -6.65 -0.68 -3.53
CA SER A 40 -7.01 -0.22 -4.86
C SER A 40 -8.06 -1.14 -5.50
N LEU A 41 -8.83 -0.59 -6.42
CA LEU A 41 -9.78 -1.37 -7.21
C LEU A 41 -9.10 -2.55 -7.90
N ALA A 42 -7.94 -2.32 -8.52
CA ALA A 42 -7.16 -3.35 -9.19
C ALA A 42 -6.70 -4.44 -8.22
N GLY A 43 -6.10 -4.07 -7.09
CA GLY A 43 -5.66 -5.02 -6.07
C GLY A 43 -6.80 -5.89 -5.55
N ARG A 44 -7.97 -5.29 -5.27
CA ARG A 44 -9.17 -6.05 -4.85
C ARG A 44 -9.67 -7.02 -5.91
N ILE A 45 -9.64 -6.65 -7.19
CA ILE A 45 -10.03 -7.57 -8.29
C ILE A 45 -9.05 -8.76 -8.33
N LEU A 46 -7.74 -8.51 -8.32
CA LEU A 46 -6.73 -9.56 -8.36
C LEU A 46 -6.85 -10.52 -7.17
N ALA A 47 -7.07 -9.99 -5.96
CA ALA A 47 -7.27 -10.78 -4.75
C ALA A 47 -8.50 -11.72 -4.80
N GLN A 48 -9.50 -11.42 -5.63
CA GLN A 48 -10.68 -12.29 -5.81
C GLN A 48 -10.46 -13.43 -6.81
N PHE A 49 -9.40 -13.40 -7.62
CA PHE A 49 -9.16 -14.39 -8.68
C PHE A 49 -7.76 -15.03 -8.61
N PRO A 50 -7.29 -15.51 -7.44
CA PRO A 50 -5.92 -16.01 -7.28
C PRO A 50 -5.63 -17.26 -8.12
N ASP A 51 -6.65 -18.09 -8.41
CA ASP A 51 -6.50 -19.31 -9.20
C ASP A 51 -6.29 -19.04 -10.70
N ARG A 52 -6.55 -17.80 -11.15
CA ARG A 52 -6.31 -17.37 -12.54
C ARG A 52 -4.98 -16.66 -12.73
N LEU A 53 -4.16 -16.60 -11.68
CA LEU A 53 -2.89 -15.89 -11.66
C LEU A 53 -1.74 -16.87 -11.43
N ASP A 54 -0.66 -16.65 -12.20
CA ASP A 54 0.65 -17.24 -11.93
C ASP A 54 1.09 -16.88 -10.50
N SER A 55 1.89 -17.74 -9.86
CA SER A 55 2.24 -17.59 -8.44
C SER A 55 2.92 -16.28 -8.10
N ASP A 56 3.67 -15.70 -9.04
CA ASP A 56 4.37 -14.41 -8.93
C ASP A 56 3.45 -13.19 -9.08
N ARG A 57 2.20 -13.39 -9.52
CA ARG A 57 1.21 -12.33 -9.78
C ARG A 57 0.09 -12.27 -8.75
N ARG A 58 0.07 -13.18 -7.78
CA ARG A 58 -0.91 -13.17 -6.68
C ARG A 58 -0.60 -12.03 -5.72
N VAL A 59 -1.66 -11.38 -5.23
CA VAL A 59 -1.61 -10.24 -4.28
C VAL A 59 -2.38 -10.53 -3.01
#